data_AF-A0A6P3Z6K7-F1
#
_entry.id   AF-A0A6P3Z6K7-F1
#
_cell.length_a   1.000
_cell.length_b   1.000
_cell.length_c   1.000
_cell.angle_alpha   90.00
_cell.angle_beta   90.00
_cell.angle_gamma   90.00
#
_symmetry.space_group_name_H-M   'P 1'
#
loop_
_entity.id
_entity.type
_entity.pdbx_description
1 polymer ?
#
loop_
_entity_poly.entity_id
_entity_poly.type
_entity_poly.pdbx_seq_one_letter_code
_entity_poly.pdbx_strand_id
1 'polypeptide(L)'
;MVAFAILIFVFLGSVEGFSTSSQPCSFDPSKLCKPALATAVFSTISFLLGAITSVVSGFLGMKIATYANARTTLEARKGVGKAFITAFRSGAVMGFLLAANGLLVLYITINLFKIYYGEDWGGLFESITGYGLGGSSMALFGRVGGGIYTKAADVGADLVGKVERNIPEDDPRNPAVIADNVGDNVGDIAGMGSDLFGSYAESSCAALVVASISSFGINHELTAMLYPLTISSVGILVCLITTLFATDVFEIKAVKEIEPALKKQLIISTVLMTFGIAIVSWIALPSSFTIFNFGTQKVVKNW
;
A
#
# COMPACT_ATOMS: atom_id res chain seq x y z
N MET A 1 -15.86 -3.95 -9.34
CA MET A 1 -15.47 -2.54 -9.17
C MET A 1 -16.63 -1.58 -9.46
N VAL A 2 -17.12 -1.47 -10.70
CA VAL A 2 -18.17 -0.49 -11.09
C VAL A 2 -19.47 -0.63 -10.29
N ALA A 3 -19.99 -1.86 -10.13
CA ALA A 3 -21.22 -2.08 -9.36
C ALA A 3 -21.11 -1.57 -7.91
N PHE A 4 -19.97 -1.81 -7.24
CA PHE A 4 -19.75 -1.35 -5.87
C PHE A 4 -19.55 0.17 -5.81
N ALA A 5 -18.91 0.77 -6.81
CA ALA A 5 -18.81 2.22 -6.95
C ALA A 5 -20.19 2.89 -7.06
N ILE A 6 -21.11 2.30 -7.84
CA ILE A 6 -22.51 2.78 -7.94
C ILE A 6 -23.20 2.71 -6.57
N LEU A 7 -23.00 1.62 -5.81
CA LEU A 7 -23.57 1.51 -4.46
C LEU A 7 -23.03 2.58 -3.51
N ILE A 8 -21.72 2.86 -3.54
CA ILE A 8 -21.11 3.94 -2.74
C ILE A 8 -21.79 5.28 -3.07
N PHE A 9 -21.92 5.62 -4.35
CA PHE A 9 -22.56 6.86 -4.77
C PHE A 9 -24.02 6.94 -4.32
N VAL A 10 -24.82 5.89 -4.55
CA VAL A 10 -26.25 5.87 -4.23
C VAL A 10 -26.46 5.97 -2.73
N PHE A 11 -25.73 5.19 -1.93
CA PHE A 11 -25.91 5.18 -0.48
C PHE A 11 -25.44 6.48 0.18
N LEU A 12 -24.25 6.98 -0.15
CA LEU A 12 -23.76 8.25 0.40
C LEU A 12 -24.59 9.44 -0.10
N GLY A 13 -25.00 9.44 -1.37
CA GLY A 13 -25.83 10.50 -1.95
C GLY A 13 -27.25 10.54 -1.35
N SER A 14 -27.78 9.39 -0.94
CA SER A 14 -29.13 9.30 -0.36
C SER A 14 -29.25 9.90 1.04
N VAL A 15 -28.14 10.08 1.77
CA VAL A 15 -28.11 10.61 3.15
C VAL A 15 -28.82 11.97 3.24
N GLU A 16 -28.54 12.85 2.28
CA GLU A 16 -29.16 14.18 2.18
C GLU A 16 -30.14 14.27 1.00
N GLY A 17 -30.72 13.13 0.59
CA GLY A 17 -31.69 13.07 -0.51
C GLY A 17 -31.16 13.61 -1.84
N PHE A 18 -29.86 13.42 -2.13
CA PHE A 18 -29.17 13.98 -3.29
C PHE A 18 -29.22 15.52 -3.38
N SER A 19 -29.33 16.19 -2.23
CA SER A 19 -29.29 17.65 -2.16
C SER A 19 -27.95 18.21 -2.64
N THR A 20 -28.01 19.32 -3.38
CA THR A 20 -26.85 20.09 -3.86
C THR A 20 -26.54 21.30 -2.98
N SER A 21 -27.32 21.52 -1.91
CA SER A 21 -27.12 22.64 -0.99
C SER A 21 -26.00 22.36 0.01
N SER A 22 -25.24 23.40 0.35
CA SER A 22 -24.25 23.34 1.44
C SER A 22 -24.95 23.12 2.78
N GLN A 23 -24.29 22.38 3.67
CA GLN A 23 -24.82 22.01 4.99
C GLN A 23 -23.85 22.45 6.10
N PRO A 24 -24.30 22.60 7.35
CA PRO A 24 -23.41 22.77 8.48
C PRO A 24 -22.39 21.62 8.57
N CYS A 25 -21.13 21.91 8.89
CA CYS A 25 -20.11 20.89 9.01
C CYS A 25 -20.40 19.94 10.18
N SER A 26 -20.23 18.63 9.95
CA SER A 26 -20.45 17.59 10.97
C SER A 26 -19.51 17.74 12.18
N PHE A 27 -18.32 18.28 11.96
CA PHE A 27 -17.29 18.50 12.98
C PHE A 27 -17.34 19.90 13.62
N ASP A 28 -18.05 20.87 13.01
CA ASP A 28 -18.20 22.23 13.51
C ASP A 28 -19.48 22.88 12.94
N PRO A 29 -20.61 22.85 13.67
CA PRO A 29 -21.88 23.37 13.19
C PRO A 29 -21.88 24.87 12.87
N SER A 30 -20.86 25.62 13.29
CA SER A 30 -20.74 27.06 13.00
C SER A 30 -20.26 27.35 11.57
N LYS A 31 -19.71 26.34 10.87
CA LYS A 31 -19.18 26.46 9.52
C LYS A 31 -20.06 25.74 8.50
N LEU A 32 -20.07 26.25 7.27
CA LEU A 32 -20.72 25.60 6.14
C LEU A 32 -19.72 24.74 5.38
N CYS A 33 -20.06 23.47 5.20
CA CYS A 33 -19.31 22.48 4.45
C CYS A 33 -19.93 22.23 3.06
N LYS A 34 -19.17 21.54 2.21
CA LYS A 34 -19.64 21.14 0.88
C LYS A 34 -20.81 20.15 1.00
N PRO A 35 -21.68 20.04 -0.01
CA PRO A 35 -22.81 19.12 0.01
C PRO A 35 -22.35 17.67 0.18
N ALA A 36 -23.09 16.86 0.95
CA ALA A 36 -22.81 15.44 1.11
C ALA A 36 -22.79 14.68 -0.23
N LEU A 37 -23.58 15.14 -1.21
CA LEU A 37 -23.55 14.63 -2.58
C LEU A 37 -22.16 14.76 -3.23
N ALA A 38 -21.43 15.85 -2.96
CA ALA A 38 -20.07 16.02 -3.46
C ALA A 38 -19.15 14.98 -2.82
N THR A 39 -19.23 14.78 -1.50
CA THR A 39 -18.50 13.71 -0.80
C THR A 39 -18.81 12.34 -1.38
N ALA A 40 -20.08 12.05 -1.72
CA ALA A 40 -20.46 10.80 -2.39
C ALA A 40 -19.77 10.62 -3.75
N VAL A 41 -19.72 11.66 -4.58
CA VAL A 41 -19.03 11.63 -5.89
C VAL A 41 -17.52 11.44 -5.71
N PHE A 42 -16.89 12.26 -4.87
CA PHE A 42 -15.44 12.20 -4.65
C PHE A 42 -15.00 10.91 -3.97
N SER A 43 -15.80 10.34 -3.06
CA SER A 43 -15.57 9.01 -2.47
C SER A 43 -15.65 7.90 -3.51
N THR A 44 -16.56 8.03 -4.48
CA THR A 44 -16.67 7.07 -5.59
C THR A 44 -15.46 7.16 -6.51
N ILE A 45 -14.98 8.37 -6.79
CA ILE A 45 -13.77 8.60 -7.60
C ILE A 45 -12.53 8.04 -6.88
N SER A 46 -12.35 8.35 -5.58
CA SER A 46 -11.21 7.85 -4.81
C SER A 46 -11.24 6.32 -4.69
N PHE A 47 -12.42 5.72 -4.53
CA PHE A 47 -12.61 4.26 -4.58
C PHE A 47 -12.13 3.67 -5.89
N LEU A 48 -12.54 4.22 -7.04
CA LEU A 48 -12.08 3.75 -8.34
C LEU A 48 -10.57 3.92 -8.50
N LEU A 49 -10.01 5.04 -8.06
CA LEU A 49 -8.56 5.29 -8.10
C LEU A 49 -7.79 4.27 -7.25
N GLY A 50 -8.23 4.00 -6.03
CA GLY A 50 -7.63 2.99 -5.15
C GLY A 50 -7.71 1.59 -5.75
N ALA A 51 -8.87 1.24 -6.28
CA ALA A 51 -9.10 -0.04 -6.92
C ALA A 51 -8.22 -0.26 -8.16
N ILE A 52 -8.10 0.74 -9.04
CA ILE A 52 -7.20 0.69 -10.20
C ILE A 52 -5.74 0.62 -9.74
N THR A 53 -5.34 1.42 -8.75
CA THR A 53 -3.97 1.42 -8.23
C THR A 53 -3.59 0.07 -7.62
N SER A 54 -4.51 -0.60 -6.93
CA SER A 54 -4.31 -1.95 -6.42
C SER A 54 -4.09 -2.97 -7.54
N VAL A 55 -4.93 -2.96 -8.58
CA VAL A 55 -4.77 -3.87 -9.72
C VAL A 55 -3.43 -3.64 -10.44
N VAL A 56 -3.07 -2.37 -10.64
CA VAL A 56 -1.76 -2.01 -11.22
C VAL A 56 -0.61 -2.49 -10.34
N SER A 57 -0.73 -2.36 -9.02
CA SER A 57 0.28 -2.83 -8.05
C SER A 57 0.53 -4.33 -8.17
N GLY A 58 -0.53 -5.14 -8.15
CA GLY A 58 -0.41 -6.59 -8.35
C GLY A 58 0.17 -6.96 -9.72
N PHE A 59 -0.28 -6.27 -10.78
CA PHE A 59 0.18 -6.53 -12.14
C PHE A 59 1.66 -6.19 -12.36
N LEU A 60 2.12 -5.03 -11.86
CA LEU A 60 3.53 -4.64 -11.96
C LEU A 60 4.45 -5.60 -11.20
N GLY A 61 4.02 -6.04 -10.00
CA GLY A 61 4.72 -7.09 -9.25
C GLY A 61 4.84 -8.38 -10.06
N MET A 62 3.74 -8.87 -10.63
CA MET A 62 3.74 -10.08 -11.46
C MET A 62 4.62 -9.92 -12.70
N LYS A 63 4.63 -8.74 -13.34
CA LYS A 63 5.49 -8.48 -14.50
C LYS A 63 6.98 -8.55 -14.18
N ILE A 64 7.42 -8.01 -13.05
CA ILE A 64 8.84 -8.11 -12.67
C ILE A 64 9.21 -9.52 -12.19
N ALA A 65 8.31 -10.21 -11.48
CA ALA A 65 8.56 -11.58 -11.01
C ALA A 65 8.67 -12.58 -12.18
N THR A 66 7.71 -12.54 -13.12
CA THR A 66 7.75 -13.38 -14.33
C THR A 66 8.88 -13.04 -15.29
N TYR A 67 9.45 -11.84 -15.17
CA TYR A 67 10.67 -11.46 -15.89
C TYR A 67 11.94 -11.96 -15.17
N ALA A 68 11.97 -11.92 -13.84
CA ALA A 68 13.16 -12.18 -13.05
C ALA A 68 13.41 -13.67 -12.77
N ASN A 69 12.36 -14.49 -12.66
CA ASN A 69 12.45 -15.89 -12.29
C ASN A 69 13.51 -16.69 -13.09
N ALA A 70 13.43 -16.69 -14.43
CA ALA A 70 14.40 -17.39 -15.28
C ALA A 70 15.80 -16.76 -15.21
N ARG A 71 15.91 -15.44 -14.98
CA ARG A 71 17.21 -14.76 -14.81
C ARG A 71 17.89 -15.20 -13.53
N THR A 72 17.13 -15.33 -12.44
CA THR A 72 17.62 -15.88 -11.18
C THR A 72 18.14 -17.30 -11.37
N THR A 73 17.43 -18.16 -12.12
CA THR A 73 17.90 -19.52 -12.45
C THR A 73 19.20 -19.50 -13.26
N LEU A 74 19.33 -18.60 -14.25
CA LEU A 74 20.54 -18.48 -15.05
C LEU A 74 21.75 -17.98 -14.24
N GLU A 75 21.52 -17.08 -13.27
CA GLU A 75 22.56 -16.57 -12.37
C GLU A 75 22.94 -17.56 -11.26
N ALA A 76 22.05 -18.48 -10.89
CA ALA A 76 22.35 -19.57 -9.95
C ALA A 76 23.52 -20.46 -10.43
N ARG A 77 23.77 -20.53 -11.74
CA ARG A 77 24.95 -21.20 -12.32
C ARG A 77 26.28 -20.59 -11.85
N LYS A 78 26.28 -19.33 -11.40
CA LYS A 78 27.45 -18.61 -10.89
C LYS A 78 27.53 -18.61 -9.36
N GLY A 79 26.62 -19.32 -8.68
CA GLY A 79 26.56 -19.43 -7.23
C GLY A 79 25.43 -18.61 -6.59
N VAL A 80 25.22 -18.88 -5.31
CA VAL A 80 24.07 -18.38 -4.53
C VAL A 80 24.04 -16.85 -4.42
N GLY A 81 25.20 -16.19 -4.32
CA GLY A 81 25.27 -14.75 -4.21
C GLY A 81 24.73 -14.04 -5.45
N LYS A 82 25.07 -14.50 -6.65
CA LYS A 82 24.59 -13.88 -7.89
C LYS A 82 23.09 -14.07 -8.09
N ALA A 83 22.57 -15.27 -7.84
CA ALA A 83 21.13 -15.52 -7.87
C ALA A 83 20.37 -14.66 -6.85
N PHE A 84 20.88 -14.57 -5.61
CA PHE A 84 20.27 -13.75 -4.57
C PHE A 84 20.18 -12.27 -5.00
N ILE A 85 21.26 -11.71 -5.56
CA ILE A 85 21.26 -10.31 -5.99
C ILE A 85 20.23 -10.07 -7.10
N THR A 86 20.11 -10.97 -8.06
CA THR A 86 19.09 -10.85 -9.12
C THR A 86 17.68 -10.90 -8.52
N ALA A 87 17.39 -11.87 -7.68
CA ALA A 87 16.08 -12.00 -7.03
C ALA A 87 15.76 -10.79 -6.13
N PHE A 88 16.73 -10.36 -5.31
CA PHE A 88 16.56 -9.25 -4.37
C PHE A 88 16.38 -7.91 -5.09
N ARG A 89 17.17 -7.63 -6.16
CA ARG A 89 16.99 -6.42 -6.98
C ARG A 89 15.61 -6.42 -7.66
N SER A 90 15.14 -7.56 -8.14
CA SER A 90 13.80 -7.68 -8.72
C SER A 90 12.68 -7.49 -7.69
N GLY A 91 12.85 -8.03 -6.48
CA GLY A 91 11.94 -7.75 -5.36
C GLY A 91 11.93 -6.27 -4.96
N ALA A 92 13.10 -5.61 -4.96
CA ALA A 92 13.21 -4.19 -4.70
C ALA A 92 12.47 -3.35 -5.76
N VAL A 93 12.54 -3.72 -7.04
CA VAL A 93 11.77 -3.04 -8.11
C VAL A 93 10.27 -3.08 -7.81
N MET A 94 9.73 -4.23 -7.39
CA MET A 94 8.33 -4.31 -6.96
C MET A 94 8.08 -3.40 -5.75
N GLY A 95 8.88 -3.52 -4.69
CA GLY A 95 8.69 -2.73 -3.46
C GLY A 95 8.70 -1.22 -3.68
N PHE A 96 9.68 -0.70 -4.42
CA PHE A 96 9.81 0.74 -4.70
C PHE A 96 8.72 1.25 -5.64
N LEU A 97 8.36 0.48 -6.69
CA LEU A 97 7.28 0.89 -7.59
C LEU A 97 5.96 0.98 -6.85
N LEU A 98 5.62 -0.01 -6.01
CA LEU A 98 4.37 -0.03 -5.25
C LEU A 98 4.32 1.11 -4.24
N ALA A 99 5.38 1.30 -3.45
CA ALA A 99 5.45 2.37 -2.45
C ALA A 99 5.39 3.77 -3.08
N ALA A 100 6.22 4.03 -4.09
CA ALA A 100 6.27 5.35 -4.73
C ALA A 100 4.99 5.66 -5.52
N ASN A 101 4.43 4.69 -6.24
CA ASN A 101 3.20 4.89 -7.00
C ASN A 101 1.99 5.10 -6.08
N GLY A 102 1.86 4.31 -5.01
CA GLY A 102 0.80 4.51 -4.01
C GLY A 102 0.87 5.89 -3.34
N LEU A 103 2.08 6.34 -3.00
CA LEU A 103 2.31 7.68 -2.47
C LEU A 103 1.98 8.80 -3.46
N LEU A 104 2.46 8.68 -4.70
CA LEU A 104 2.26 9.69 -5.72
C LEU A 104 0.79 9.83 -6.11
N VAL A 105 0.07 8.71 -6.30
CA VAL A 105 -1.36 8.74 -6.62
C VAL A 105 -2.16 9.35 -5.47
N LEU A 106 -1.88 8.99 -4.21
CA LEU A 106 -2.53 9.59 -3.06
C LEU A 106 -2.26 11.10 -2.98
N TYR A 107 -1.01 11.53 -3.14
CA TYR A 107 -0.64 12.94 -3.14
C TYR A 107 -1.34 13.74 -4.24
N ILE A 108 -1.37 13.23 -5.48
CA ILE A 108 -2.06 13.87 -6.61
C ILE A 108 -3.55 13.97 -6.31
N THR A 109 -4.17 12.90 -5.79
CA THR A 109 -5.59 12.87 -5.46
C THR A 109 -5.95 13.91 -4.41
N ILE A 110 -5.15 14.03 -3.35
CA ILE A 110 -5.31 15.07 -2.31
C ILE A 110 -5.31 16.46 -2.95
N ASN A 111 -4.32 16.76 -3.79
CA ASN A 111 -4.19 18.08 -4.41
C ASN A 111 -5.33 18.39 -5.38
N LEU A 112 -5.80 17.40 -6.16
CA LEU A 112 -6.94 17.58 -7.06
C LEU A 112 -8.24 17.82 -6.29
N PHE A 113 -8.49 17.06 -5.22
CA PHE A 113 -9.71 17.21 -4.43
C PHE A 113 -9.70 18.53 -3.66
N LYS A 114 -8.51 19.01 -3.24
CA LYS A 114 -8.32 20.31 -2.59
C LYS A 114 -8.83 21.49 -3.42
N ILE A 115 -8.75 21.41 -4.75
CA ILE A 115 -9.25 22.46 -5.65
C ILE A 115 -10.77 22.65 -5.46
N TYR A 116 -11.52 21.57 -5.24
CA TYR A 116 -12.96 21.63 -5.03
C TYR A 116 -13.34 21.96 -3.58
N TYR A 117 -12.73 21.28 -2.62
CA TYR A 117 -13.11 21.42 -1.21
C TYR A 117 -12.65 22.73 -0.58
N GLY A 118 -11.53 23.30 -1.04
CA GLY A 118 -10.98 24.55 -0.50
C GLY A 118 -10.60 24.41 0.97
N GLU A 119 -11.34 25.09 1.84
CA GLU A 119 -11.16 25.06 3.30
C GLU A 119 -11.90 23.91 4.00
N ASP A 120 -12.75 23.15 3.30
CA ASP A 120 -13.45 22.00 3.86
C ASP A 120 -12.55 20.75 3.84
N TRP A 121 -11.54 20.72 4.71
CA TRP A 121 -10.60 19.60 4.78
C TRP A 121 -11.22 18.35 5.41
N GLY A 122 -12.24 18.50 6.25
CA GLY A 122 -13.01 17.38 6.78
C GLY A 122 -13.62 16.55 5.64
N GLY A 123 -14.44 17.19 4.78
CA GLY A 123 -15.04 16.52 3.63
C GLY A 123 -14.04 16.03 2.58
N LEU A 124 -12.92 16.76 2.41
CA LEU A 124 -11.82 16.34 1.53
C LEU A 124 -11.23 15.00 1.97
N PHE A 125 -10.77 14.90 3.21
CA PHE A 125 -10.08 13.70 3.67
C PHE A 125 -11.06 12.56 3.98
N GLU A 126 -12.31 12.88 4.31
CA GLU A 126 -13.41 11.91 4.33
C GLU A 126 -13.59 11.28 2.93
N SER A 127 -13.64 12.08 1.86
CA SER A 127 -13.74 11.57 0.50
C SER A 127 -12.54 10.73 0.09
N ILE A 128 -11.35 11.03 0.61
CA ILE A 128 -10.11 10.29 0.29
C ILE A 128 -10.08 8.92 0.96
N THR A 129 -10.86 8.68 2.02
CA THR A 129 -10.94 7.35 2.64
C THR A 129 -11.38 6.25 1.67
N GLY A 130 -12.14 6.61 0.62
CA GLY A 130 -12.50 5.70 -0.46
C GLY A 130 -11.28 5.11 -1.18
N TYR A 131 -10.12 5.78 -1.18
CA TYR A 131 -8.88 5.25 -1.77
C TYR A 131 -8.41 3.95 -1.09
N GLY A 132 -8.39 3.92 0.25
CA GLY A 132 -8.09 2.72 1.02
C GLY A 132 -9.12 1.62 0.78
N LEU A 133 -10.41 1.98 0.84
CA LEU A 133 -11.52 1.05 0.58
C LEU A 133 -11.40 0.38 -0.79
N GLY A 134 -11.10 1.15 -1.83
CA GLY A 134 -10.90 0.66 -3.19
C GLY A 134 -9.73 -0.30 -3.29
N GLY A 135 -8.62 0.05 -2.64
CA GLY A 135 -7.42 -0.78 -2.61
C GLY A 135 -7.67 -2.16 -2.01
N SER A 136 -8.14 -2.20 -0.77
CA SER A 136 -8.37 -3.47 -0.07
C SER A 136 -9.52 -4.28 -0.66
N SER A 137 -10.54 -3.62 -1.24
CA SER A 137 -11.61 -4.33 -1.95
C SER A 137 -11.06 -5.17 -3.10
N MET A 138 -10.14 -4.62 -3.91
CA MET A 138 -9.54 -5.39 -5.01
C MET A 138 -8.49 -6.37 -4.51
N ALA A 139 -7.73 -6.01 -3.47
CA ALA A 139 -6.76 -6.89 -2.84
C ALA A 139 -7.41 -8.18 -2.29
N LEU A 140 -8.60 -8.08 -1.70
CA LEU A 140 -9.36 -9.24 -1.21
C LEU A 140 -9.58 -10.27 -2.31
N PHE A 141 -10.09 -9.85 -3.47
CA PHE A 141 -10.31 -10.77 -4.59
C PHE A 141 -8.98 -11.27 -5.18
N GLY A 142 -7.96 -10.43 -5.25
CA GLY A 142 -6.63 -10.83 -5.72
C GLY A 142 -5.99 -11.91 -4.85
N ARG A 143 -6.00 -11.72 -3.52
CA ARG A 143 -5.49 -12.67 -2.53
C ARG A 143 -6.27 -13.98 -2.53
N VAL A 144 -7.61 -13.92 -2.50
CA VAL A 144 -8.44 -15.13 -2.44
C VAL A 144 -8.38 -15.88 -3.76
N GLY A 145 -8.59 -15.19 -4.89
CA GLY A 145 -8.57 -15.81 -6.22
C GLY A 145 -7.21 -16.38 -6.57
N GLY A 146 -6.14 -15.60 -6.38
CA GLY A 146 -4.78 -16.05 -6.62
C GLY A 146 -4.35 -17.16 -5.66
N GLY A 147 -4.73 -17.05 -4.37
CA GLY A 147 -4.45 -18.06 -3.35
C GLY A 147 -5.10 -19.42 -3.63
N ILE A 148 -6.37 -19.42 -4.07
CA ILE A 148 -7.05 -20.66 -4.51
C ILE A 148 -6.33 -21.26 -5.71
N TYR A 149 -5.94 -20.42 -6.69
CA TYR A 149 -5.24 -20.89 -7.89
C TYR A 149 -3.90 -21.57 -7.54
N THR A 150 -3.03 -20.89 -6.80
CA THR A 150 -1.71 -21.44 -6.43
C THR A 150 -1.85 -22.69 -5.57
N LYS A 151 -2.63 -22.66 -4.50
CA LYS A 151 -2.67 -23.80 -3.57
C LYS A 151 -3.37 -25.02 -4.14
N ALA A 152 -4.32 -24.86 -5.07
CA ALA A 152 -4.89 -26.01 -5.77
C ALA A 152 -3.86 -26.70 -6.68
N ALA A 153 -2.98 -25.93 -7.34
CA ALA A 153 -1.94 -26.46 -8.20
C ALA A 153 -0.78 -27.08 -7.41
N ASP A 154 -0.26 -26.35 -6.43
CA ASP A 154 0.83 -26.73 -5.52
C ASP A 154 0.53 -28.07 -4.83
N VAL A 155 -0.60 -28.17 -4.10
CA VAL A 155 -0.98 -29.40 -3.39
C VAL A 155 -1.19 -30.57 -4.36
N GLY A 156 -1.77 -30.32 -5.54
CA GLY A 156 -1.97 -31.36 -6.54
C GLY A 156 -0.66 -31.86 -7.16
N ALA A 157 0.24 -30.94 -7.48
CA ALA A 157 1.55 -31.24 -8.05
C ALA A 157 2.39 -32.06 -7.07
N ASP A 158 2.47 -31.60 -5.82
CA ASP A 158 3.32 -32.18 -4.80
C ASP A 158 2.86 -33.56 -4.35
N LEU A 159 1.56 -33.75 -4.08
CA LEU A 159 1.05 -35.03 -3.61
C LEU A 159 1.24 -36.13 -4.65
N VAL A 160 0.81 -35.90 -5.89
CA VAL A 160 0.93 -36.92 -6.94
C VAL A 160 2.39 -37.11 -7.35
N GLY A 161 3.15 -36.02 -7.50
CA GLY A 161 4.54 -36.07 -7.93
C GLY A 161 5.44 -36.75 -6.89
N LYS A 162 5.55 -36.13 -5.71
CA LYS A 162 6.53 -36.52 -4.69
C LYS A 162 6.09 -37.76 -3.91
N VAL A 163 4.81 -37.85 -3.53
CA VAL A 163 4.33 -38.90 -2.61
C VAL A 163 3.89 -40.15 -3.35
N GLU A 164 3.10 -40.02 -4.42
CA GLU A 164 2.54 -41.18 -5.12
C GLU A 164 3.47 -41.75 -6.20
N ARG A 165 4.09 -40.87 -7.00
CA ARG A 165 4.87 -41.26 -8.18
C ARG A 165 6.38 -41.22 -7.97
N ASN A 166 6.86 -40.77 -6.81
CA ASN A 166 8.28 -40.64 -6.46
C ASN A 166 9.10 -39.93 -7.55
N ILE A 167 8.53 -38.89 -8.18
CA ILE A 167 9.27 -37.98 -9.05
C ILE A 167 9.67 -36.72 -8.27
N PRO A 168 10.75 -36.04 -8.65
CA PRO A 168 11.15 -34.78 -8.01
C PRO A 168 10.04 -33.72 -8.03
N GLU A 169 10.12 -32.78 -7.10
CA GLU A 169 9.37 -31.53 -7.13
C GLU A 169 9.71 -30.75 -8.41
N ASP A 170 8.73 -30.00 -8.95
CA ASP A 170 8.84 -29.27 -10.22
C ASP A 170 9.25 -30.12 -11.44
N ASP A 171 9.05 -31.44 -11.40
CA ASP A 171 9.42 -32.31 -12.52
C ASP A 171 8.56 -32.01 -13.77
N PRO A 172 9.17 -31.80 -14.96
CA PRO A 172 8.45 -31.40 -16.17
C PRO A 172 7.44 -32.44 -16.68
N ARG A 173 7.47 -33.68 -16.17
CA ARG A 173 6.48 -34.73 -16.48
C ARG A 173 5.17 -34.52 -15.74
N ASN A 174 5.17 -33.76 -14.65
CA ASN A 174 3.98 -33.49 -13.86
C ASN A 174 3.17 -32.35 -14.52
N PRO A 175 1.93 -32.61 -14.98
CA PRO A 175 1.15 -31.61 -15.70
C PRO A 175 0.73 -30.41 -14.85
N ALA A 176 0.82 -30.49 -13.52
CA ALA A 176 0.43 -29.42 -12.62
C ALA A 176 1.54 -28.36 -12.40
N VAL A 177 2.79 -28.65 -12.74
CA VAL A 177 3.96 -27.79 -12.42
C VAL A 177 3.88 -26.41 -13.06
N ILE A 178 3.32 -26.31 -14.28
CA ILE A 178 3.12 -25.00 -14.91
C ILE A 178 2.10 -24.17 -14.15
N ALA A 179 1.00 -24.78 -13.69
CA ALA A 179 -0.01 -24.07 -12.92
C ALA A 179 0.53 -23.66 -11.54
N ASP A 180 1.38 -24.48 -10.94
CA ASP A 180 2.05 -24.19 -9.67
C ASP A 180 2.92 -22.93 -9.76
N ASN A 181 3.87 -22.93 -10.70
CA ASN A 181 4.79 -21.82 -10.93
C ASN A 181 4.08 -20.55 -11.45
N VAL A 182 2.95 -20.70 -12.17
CA VAL A 182 2.07 -19.56 -12.48
C VAL A 182 1.41 -19.04 -11.21
N GLY A 183 0.98 -19.93 -10.32
CA GLY A 183 0.38 -19.66 -9.03
C GLY A 183 1.24 -18.76 -8.15
N ASP A 184 2.55 -18.98 -8.07
CA ASP A 184 3.46 -18.11 -7.31
C ASP A 184 3.37 -16.64 -7.75
N ASN A 185 3.22 -16.40 -9.04
CA ASN A 185 3.17 -15.06 -9.59
C ASN A 185 1.78 -14.43 -9.44
N VAL A 186 0.71 -15.24 -9.47
CA VAL A 186 -0.69 -14.78 -9.41
C VAL A 186 -1.17 -14.60 -7.97
N GLY A 187 -0.83 -15.52 -7.07
CA GLY A 187 -1.17 -15.45 -5.66
C GLY A 187 -0.12 -14.67 -4.87
N ASP A 188 1.07 -15.26 -4.76
CA ASP A 188 2.10 -14.84 -3.82
C ASP A 188 2.75 -13.51 -4.19
N ILE A 189 2.71 -13.12 -5.47
CA ILE A 189 3.17 -11.82 -5.94
C ILE A 189 2.00 -10.85 -6.19
N ALA A 190 1.08 -11.14 -7.13
CA ALA A 190 0.06 -10.16 -7.50
C ALA A 190 -0.94 -9.89 -6.37
N GLY A 191 -1.38 -10.95 -5.66
CA GLY A 191 -2.25 -10.84 -4.50
C GLY A 191 -1.55 -10.12 -3.34
N MET A 192 -0.32 -10.50 -3.01
CA MET A 192 0.47 -9.85 -1.96
C MET A 192 0.76 -8.37 -2.25
N GLY A 193 1.12 -8.02 -3.49
CA GLY A 193 1.37 -6.64 -3.88
C GLY A 193 0.12 -5.75 -3.76
N SER A 194 -1.05 -6.29 -4.11
CA SER A 194 -2.33 -5.60 -3.94
C SER A 194 -2.68 -5.41 -2.46
N ASP A 195 -2.42 -6.43 -1.64
CA ASP A 195 -2.69 -6.41 -0.21
C ASP A 195 -1.84 -5.39 0.57
N LEU A 196 -0.53 -5.37 0.32
CA LEU A 196 0.36 -4.37 0.94
C LEU A 196 0.02 -2.95 0.49
N PHE A 197 -0.41 -2.77 -0.76
CA PHE A 197 -0.95 -1.48 -1.22
C PHE A 197 -2.21 -1.07 -0.42
N GLY A 198 -3.17 -1.99 -0.23
CA GLY A 198 -4.36 -1.74 0.57
C GLY A 198 -4.01 -1.32 2.00
N SER A 199 -3.09 -2.03 2.63
CA SER A 199 -2.57 -1.71 3.97
C SER A 199 -1.96 -0.31 4.06
N TYR A 200 -1.14 0.08 3.07
CA TYR A 200 -0.56 1.42 2.97
C TYR A 200 -1.64 2.50 2.81
N ALA A 201 -2.58 2.28 1.89
CA ALA A 201 -3.64 3.23 1.55
C ALA A 201 -4.57 3.46 2.74
N GLU A 202 -5.03 2.40 3.40
CA GLU A 202 -5.89 2.49 4.59
C GLU A 202 -5.19 3.17 5.77
N SER A 203 -3.96 2.78 6.08
CA SER A 203 -3.20 3.38 7.18
C SER A 203 -3.02 4.89 6.98
N SER A 204 -2.71 5.29 5.75
CA SER A 204 -2.57 6.71 5.38
C SER A 204 -3.91 7.44 5.48
N CYS A 205 -4.98 6.88 4.91
CA CYS A 205 -6.30 7.50 4.91
C CYS A 205 -6.88 7.62 6.33
N ALA A 206 -6.67 6.62 7.18
CA ALA A 206 -7.11 6.63 8.58
C ALA A 206 -6.43 7.75 9.37
N ALA A 207 -5.12 7.94 9.19
CA ALA A 207 -4.40 9.05 9.80
C ALA A 207 -4.93 10.41 9.30
N LEU A 208 -5.18 10.53 7.98
CA LEU A 208 -5.66 11.75 7.37
C LEU A 208 -7.09 12.14 7.81
N VAL A 209 -8.03 11.20 7.92
CA VAL A 209 -9.41 11.55 8.34
C VAL A 209 -9.48 11.99 9.81
N VAL A 210 -8.63 11.45 10.68
CA VAL A 210 -8.55 11.92 12.07
C VAL A 210 -7.84 13.27 12.15
N ALA A 211 -6.76 13.46 11.39
CA ALA A 211 -6.01 14.71 11.36
C ALA A 211 -6.82 15.88 10.75
N SER A 212 -7.77 15.60 9.83
CA SER A 212 -8.56 16.63 9.16
C SER A 212 -9.54 17.37 10.08
N ILE A 213 -10.01 16.70 11.13
CA ILE A 213 -10.87 17.27 12.19
C ILE A 213 -10.10 17.57 13.49
N SER A 214 -8.78 17.44 13.44
CA SER A 214 -7.83 17.85 14.48
C SER A 214 -7.31 19.26 14.19
N SER A 215 -6.44 19.83 15.03
CA SER A 215 -5.93 21.19 14.80
C SER A 215 -5.25 21.34 13.42
N PHE A 216 -4.62 20.29 12.91
CA PHE A 216 -3.94 20.32 11.61
C PHE A 216 -4.89 20.65 10.46
N GLY A 217 -6.06 20.01 10.42
CA GLY A 217 -7.07 20.29 9.40
C GLY A 217 -7.91 21.53 9.69
N ILE A 218 -8.22 21.81 10.96
CA ILE A 218 -9.00 22.99 11.37
C ILE A 218 -8.25 24.29 11.09
N ASN A 219 -6.93 24.31 11.33
CA ASN A 219 -6.05 25.46 11.08
C ASN A 219 -5.45 25.47 9.66
N HIS A 220 -5.79 24.47 8.83
CA HIS A 220 -5.28 24.31 7.47
C HIS A 220 -3.73 24.25 7.37
N GLU A 221 -3.10 23.60 8.34
CA GLU A 221 -1.65 23.39 8.41
C GLU A 221 -1.23 22.20 7.54
N LEU A 222 -0.97 22.47 6.26
CA LEU A 222 -0.75 21.41 5.25
C LEU A 222 0.43 20.47 5.59
N THR A 223 1.52 21.01 6.13
CA THR A 223 2.72 20.22 6.47
C THR A 223 2.42 19.16 7.53
N ALA A 224 1.76 19.55 8.62
CA ALA A 224 1.38 18.64 9.69
C ALA A 224 0.23 17.71 9.27
N MET A 225 -0.68 18.19 8.41
CA MET A 225 -1.75 17.38 7.83
C MET A 225 -1.20 16.22 6.98
N LEU A 226 -0.17 16.47 6.17
CA LEU A 226 0.47 15.48 5.32
C LEU A 226 1.61 14.71 6.00
N TYR A 227 1.71 14.78 7.33
CA TYR A 227 2.67 14.03 8.12
C TYR A 227 2.78 12.53 7.76
N PRO A 228 1.68 11.75 7.58
CA PRO A 228 1.79 10.35 7.17
C PRO A 228 2.45 10.15 5.79
N LEU A 229 2.24 11.08 4.86
CA LEU A 229 2.86 11.04 3.53
C LEU A 229 4.34 11.41 3.61
N THR A 230 4.71 12.36 4.48
CA THR A 230 6.11 12.74 4.71
C THR A 230 6.91 11.60 5.34
N ILE A 231 6.33 10.88 6.31
CA ILE A 231 6.92 9.63 6.84
C ILE A 231 7.15 8.64 5.70
N SER A 232 6.14 8.40 4.87
CA SER A 232 6.25 7.45 3.75
C SER A 232 7.32 7.87 2.74
N SER A 233 7.45 9.17 2.48
CA SER A 233 8.46 9.75 1.59
C SER A 233 9.88 9.50 2.11
N VAL A 234 10.12 9.76 3.40
CA VAL A 234 11.41 9.46 4.03
C VAL A 234 11.65 7.95 4.11
N GLY A 235 10.60 7.15 4.32
CA GLY A 235 10.67 5.70 4.28
C GLY A 235 11.23 5.16 2.97
N ILE A 236 10.82 5.72 1.82
CA ILE A 236 11.38 5.36 0.50
C ILE A 236 12.89 5.63 0.46
N LEU A 237 13.35 6.78 0.95
CA LEU A 237 14.78 7.12 0.98
C LEU A 237 15.57 6.19 1.90
N VAL A 238 15.04 5.91 3.09
CA VAL A 238 15.64 4.98 4.06
C VAL A 238 15.74 3.58 3.48
N CYS A 239 14.68 3.08 2.83
CA CYS A 239 14.68 1.78 2.17
C CYS A 239 15.66 1.74 1.00
N LEU A 240 15.83 2.84 0.25
CA LEU A 240 16.83 2.93 -0.82
C LEU A 240 18.23 2.73 -0.25
N ILE A 241 18.59 3.48 0.80
CA ILE A 241 19.88 3.33 1.48
C ILE A 241 20.06 1.91 2.03
N THR A 242 19.01 1.34 2.63
CA THR A 242 19.05 0.00 3.21
C THR A 242 19.28 -1.08 2.14
N THR A 243 18.66 -0.92 0.97
CA THR A 243 18.78 -1.84 -0.17
C THR A 243 20.24 -1.96 -0.63
N LEU A 244 20.99 -0.85 -0.65
CA LEU A 244 22.41 -0.83 -1.04
C LEU A 244 23.27 -1.76 -0.18
N PHE A 245 22.91 -1.97 1.08
CA PHE A 245 23.64 -2.90 1.95
C PHE A 245 23.55 -4.34 1.45
N ALA A 246 22.39 -4.77 0.97
CA ALA A 246 22.20 -6.12 0.43
C ALA A 246 22.62 -6.25 -1.04
N THR A 247 22.62 -5.15 -1.82
CA THR A 247 22.91 -5.20 -3.26
C THR A 247 24.35 -4.91 -3.66
N ASP A 248 25.08 -4.12 -2.87
CA ASP A 248 26.40 -3.61 -3.25
C ASP A 248 27.45 -3.72 -2.13
N VAL A 249 27.06 -3.59 -0.85
CA VAL A 249 28.01 -3.64 0.29
C VAL A 249 28.35 -5.07 0.71
N PHE A 250 27.36 -5.96 0.77
CA PHE A 250 27.55 -7.35 1.20
C PHE A 250 27.27 -8.33 0.06
N GLU A 251 28.18 -9.29 -0.13
CA GLU A 251 27.98 -10.41 -1.05
C GLU A 251 27.82 -11.71 -0.25
N ILE A 252 26.80 -12.49 -0.60
CA ILE A 252 26.50 -13.78 0.02
C ILE A 252 27.39 -14.85 -0.61
N LYS A 253 28.13 -15.57 0.23
CA LYS A 253 29.05 -16.64 -0.18
C LYS A 253 28.54 -18.02 0.19
N ALA A 254 27.77 -18.13 1.28
CA ALA A 254 27.22 -19.38 1.76
C ALA A 254 25.69 -19.31 1.91
N VAL A 255 25.01 -20.45 1.71
CA VAL A 255 23.55 -20.56 1.86
C VAL A 255 23.04 -20.09 3.22
N LYS A 256 23.78 -20.35 4.29
CA LYS A 256 23.44 -19.92 5.66
C LYS A 256 23.42 -18.39 5.87
N GLU A 257 23.95 -17.62 4.92
CA GLU A 257 24.01 -16.16 5.00
C GLU A 257 22.78 -15.48 4.37
N ILE A 258 21.92 -16.23 3.68
CA ILE A 258 20.71 -15.70 3.02
C ILE A 258 19.72 -15.13 4.04
N GLU A 259 19.27 -15.92 5.01
CA GLU A 259 18.32 -15.44 6.01
C GLU A 259 18.88 -14.30 6.88
N PRO A 260 20.14 -14.37 7.38
CA PRO A 260 20.74 -13.23 8.06
C PRO A 260 20.81 -11.96 7.21
N ALA A 261 21.07 -12.07 5.91
CA ALA A 261 21.09 -10.92 5.00
C ALA A 261 19.71 -10.26 4.90
N LEU A 262 18.65 -11.05 4.72
CA LEU A 262 17.26 -10.56 4.70
C LEU A 262 16.86 -9.94 6.05
N LYS A 263 17.23 -10.58 7.17
CA LYS A 263 16.96 -10.05 8.52
C LYS A 263 17.70 -8.73 8.77
N LYS A 264 18.94 -8.59 8.29
CA LYS A 264 19.69 -7.33 8.38
C LYS A 264 18.97 -6.18 7.67
N GLN A 265 18.29 -6.44 6.55
CA GLN A 265 17.50 -5.40 5.87
C GLN A 265 16.41 -4.84 6.79
N LEU A 266 15.70 -5.70 7.54
CA LEU A 266 14.69 -5.25 8.50
C LEU A 266 15.30 -4.45 9.65
N ILE A 267 16.44 -4.90 10.19
CA ILE A 267 17.10 -4.22 11.31
C ILE A 267 17.63 -2.85 10.89
N ILE A 268 18.33 -2.78 9.75
CA ILE A 268 18.93 -1.55 9.24
C ILE A 268 17.82 -0.54 8.91
N SER A 269 16.77 -0.95 8.19
CA SER A 269 15.66 -0.05 7.85
C SER A 269 14.95 0.44 9.10
N THR A 270 14.72 -0.41 10.10
CA THR A 270 14.08 -0.01 11.37
C THR A 270 14.91 1.03 12.12
N VAL A 271 16.22 0.80 12.25
CA VAL A 271 17.12 1.75 12.95
C VAL A 271 17.15 3.08 12.20
N LEU A 272 17.38 3.06 10.88
CA LEU A 272 17.43 4.28 10.08
C LEU A 272 16.08 5.02 10.08
N MET A 273 14.96 4.29 10.01
CA MET A 273 13.63 4.88 10.01
C MET A 273 13.27 5.46 11.38
N THR A 274 13.77 4.91 12.48
CA THR A 274 13.58 5.51 13.82
C THR A 274 14.17 6.92 13.88
N PHE A 275 15.39 7.10 13.36
CA PHE A 275 16.00 8.43 13.24
C PHE A 275 15.27 9.31 12.22
N GLY A 276 14.85 8.73 11.09
CA GLY A 276 14.09 9.42 10.06
C GLY A 276 12.77 9.98 10.59
N ILE A 277 12.01 9.18 11.35
CA ILE A 277 10.77 9.61 11.99
C ILE A 277 11.07 10.73 12.99
N ALA A 278 12.07 10.59 13.86
CA ALA A 278 12.42 11.64 14.83
C ALA A 278 12.71 13.00 14.15
N ILE A 279 13.44 12.98 13.03
CA ILE A 279 13.72 14.19 12.24
C ILE A 279 12.44 14.74 11.60
N VAL A 280 11.62 13.88 10.99
CA VAL A 280 10.36 14.28 10.36
C VAL A 280 9.40 14.86 11.38
N SER A 281 9.26 14.23 12.55
CA SER A 281 8.46 14.76 13.66
C SER A 281 8.95 16.16 14.01
N TRP A 282 10.24 16.34 14.32
CA TRP A 282 10.83 17.63 14.71
C TRP A 282 10.55 18.77 13.71
N ILE A 283 10.59 18.49 12.41
CA ILE A 283 10.48 19.51 11.36
C ILE A 283 9.03 19.73 10.91
N ALA A 284 8.20 18.69 10.88
CA ALA A 284 6.89 18.73 10.25
C ALA A 284 5.72 18.96 11.22
N LEU A 285 5.93 18.74 12.52
CA LEU A 285 4.90 18.91 13.55
C LEU A 285 5.18 20.15 14.43
N PRO A 286 4.13 20.88 14.85
CA PRO A 286 4.28 21.96 15.82
C PRO A 286 4.49 21.41 17.23
N SER A 287 5.15 22.19 18.10
CA SER A 287 5.47 21.78 19.48
C SER A 287 4.25 21.48 20.37
N SER A 288 3.09 22.04 20.00
CA SER A 288 1.79 21.76 20.62
C SER A 288 0.71 21.74 19.54
N PHE A 289 -0.17 20.74 19.59
CA PHE A 289 -1.32 20.61 18.70
C PHE A 289 -2.49 19.91 19.41
N THR A 290 -3.66 19.84 18.77
CA THR A 290 -4.79 19.07 19.29
C THR A 290 -5.18 17.94 18.36
N ILE A 291 -5.54 16.79 18.92
CA ILE A 291 -6.08 15.65 18.20
C ILE A 291 -7.53 15.43 18.61
N PHE A 292 -8.39 15.16 17.63
CA PHE A 292 -9.78 14.79 17.87
C PHE A 292 -9.85 13.51 18.73
N ASN A 293 -10.65 13.59 19.80
CA ASN A 293 -10.87 12.52 20.75
C ASN A 293 -12.36 12.49 21.14
N PHE A 294 -13.18 11.82 20.34
CA PHE A 294 -14.61 11.57 20.57
C PHE A 294 -15.40 12.82 21.02
N GLY A 295 -15.32 13.89 20.24
CA GLY A 295 -16.01 15.16 20.53
C GLY A 295 -15.22 16.13 21.41
N THR A 296 -14.05 15.73 21.91
CA THR A 296 -13.11 16.61 22.61
C THR A 296 -11.82 16.81 21.80
N GLN A 297 -11.16 17.95 21.96
CA GLN A 297 -9.85 18.22 21.38
C GLN A 297 -8.77 17.95 22.44
N LYS A 298 -8.04 16.84 22.31
CA LYS A 298 -6.98 16.47 23.24
C LYS A 298 -5.70 17.21 22.88
N VAL A 299 -5.20 18.03 23.80
CA VAL A 299 -3.94 18.75 23.64
C VAL A 299 -2.76 17.77 23.75
N VAL A 300 -1.88 17.79 22.76
CA VAL A 300 -0.62 17.03 22.74
C VAL A 300 0.52 18.04 22.86
N LYS A 301 1.44 17.78 23.80
CA LYS A 301 2.64 18.59 24.07
C LYS A 301 3.83 17.67 24.30
N ASN A 302 5.03 18.15 23.96
CA ASN A 302 6.31 17.47 24.21
C ASN A 302 6.33 16.03 23.66
N TRP A 303 6.00 15.87 22.38
CA TRP A 303 6.06 14.60 21.64
C TRP A 303 7.46 14.33 21.09
#